data_AF-A0A452YIV3-F1
#
_entry.id   AF-A0A452YIV3-F1
#
_cell.length_a   1.000
_cell.length_b   1.000
_cell.length_c   1.000
_cell.angle_alpha   90.00
_cell.angle_beta   90.00
_cell.angle_gamma   90.00
#
_symmetry.space_group_name_H-M   'P 1'
#
loop_
_entity.id
_entity.type
_entity.pdbx_description
1 polymer ?
#
loop_
_entity_poly.entity_id
_entity_poly.type
_entity_poly.pdbx_seq_one_letter_code
_entity_poly.pdbx_strand_id
1 'polypeptide(L)'
;MLTKNKAWTLPSPFDNKGNYVISLSQLVRWMSVKAEELGVEVYPGFAASEILYDENQIVAGVATNDVGIAKDGSKRETFQPGVELRGRITLLAEGCRGSLSENIITNHKLRESGQGQHQTYALGIKEVWEIEEGKHKPGSVVHTVGWPLDMKTYGGSFLYHLDDRQLAIGLVVALNYRNPFLSPYDEFQKFKQHPAIRTLLEGGTVLQYGARTLNEGGFQSIPNPVFPGGAIIGCSAGFLNVPKIKGSHTAMKSGMLAAEATFKALVEGSSMDLYWENLKKSWIWDELYRARNYRPAFEYGFIPGMALSAVER
;
A
#
# COMPACT_ATOMS: atom_id res chain seq x y z
N MET A 1 -21.68 10.51 0.51
CA MET A 1 -21.26 11.65 -0.33
C MET A 1 -21.36 12.94 0.46
N LEU A 2 -20.29 13.74 0.46
CA LEU A 2 -20.28 15.06 1.08
C LEU A 2 -20.47 16.14 0.02
N THR A 3 -21.34 17.09 0.31
CA THR A 3 -21.27 18.45 -0.27
C THR A 3 -20.59 19.35 0.76
N LYS A 4 -20.42 20.64 0.46
CA LYS A 4 -19.78 21.58 1.42
C LYS A 4 -20.45 21.59 2.80
N ASN A 5 -21.78 21.40 2.85
CA ASN A 5 -22.58 21.60 4.06
C ASN A 5 -23.46 20.39 4.44
N LYS A 6 -23.55 19.34 3.60
CA LYS A 6 -24.46 18.22 3.82
C LYS A 6 -23.77 16.89 3.54
N ALA A 7 -24.14 15.88 4.33
CA ALA A 7 -23.78 14.49 4.09
C ALA A 7 -25.01 13.71 3.59
N TRP A 8 -24.83 12.98 2.49
CA TRP A 8 -25.85 12.11 1.89
C TRP A 8 -25.37 10.67 1.90
N THR A 9 -26.18 9.75 2.41
CA THR A 9 -25.89 8.33 2.38
C THR A 9 -26.02 7.80 0.95
N LEU A 10 -25.02 7.04 0.51
CA LEU A 10 -25.06 6.29 -0.74
C LEU A 10 -25.09 4.79 -0.42
N PRO A 11 -25.62 3.93 -1.31
CA PRO A 11 -25.41 2.50 -1.20
C PRO A 11 -23.91 2.19 -1.10
N SER A 12 -23.51 1.47 -0.06
CA SER A 12 -22.12 1.05 0.10
C SER A 12 -21.83 -0.10 -0.87
N PRO A 13 -20.83 0.01 -1.78
CA PRO A 13 -20.32 -1.14 -2.51
C PRO A 13 -19.43 -2.04 -1.64
N PHE A 14 -19.12 -1.62 -0.40
CA PHE A 14 -18.22 -2.32 0.50
C PHE A 14 -19.01 -3.09 1.56
N ASP A 15 -18.78 -4.40 1.63
CA ASP A 15 -19.14 -5.23 2.78
C ASP A 15 -17.90 -5.40 3.68
N ASN A 16 -18.00 -4.90 4.91
CA ASN A 16 -16.96 -5.03 5.91
C ASN A 16 -17.27 -6.07 6.99
N LYS A 17 -18.38 -6.82 6.88
CA LYS A 17 -18.71 -7.88 7.83
C LYS A 17 -17.58 -8.92 7.89
N GLY A 18 -17.21 -9.30 9.11
CA GLY A 18 -16.11 -10.25 9.37
C GLY A 18 -14.70 -9.67 9.26
N ASN A 19 -14.55 -8.38 8.95
CA ASN A 19 -13.25 -7.71 9.00
C ASN A 19 -13.01 -7.05 10.36
N TYR A 20 -11.76 -6.67 10.60
CA TYR A 20 -11.31 -6.00 11.82
C TYR A 20 -10.83 -4.58 11.50
N VAL A 21 -11.09 -3.65 12.41
CA VAL A 21 -10.41 -2.35 12.45
C VAL A 21 -9.19 -2.53 13.35
N ILE A 22 -7.99 -2.29 12.81
CA ILE A 22 -6.73 -2.53 13.51
C ILE A 22 -5.74 -1.38 13.34
N SER A 23 -4.77 -1.32 14.25
CA SER A 23 -3.51 -0.62 13.99
C SER A 23 -2.55 -1.55 13.22
N LEU A 24 -2.31 -1.23 11.94
CA LEU A 24 -1.40 -2.05 11.12
C LEU A 24 0.04 -2.06 11.67
N SER A 25 0.50 -0.97 12.28
CA SER A 25 1.84 -0.92 12.89
C SER A 25 1.96 -1.85 14.11
N GLN A 26 0.90 -1.97 14.92
CA GLN A 26 0.88 -2.91 16.04
C GLN A 26 0.84 -4.36 15.54
N LEU A 27 0.03 -4.65 14.51
CA LEU A 27 0.00 -5.98 13.89
C LEU A 27 1.37 -6.36 13.32
N VAL A 28 2.02 -5.47 12.56
CA VAL A 28 3.35 -5.74 11.97
C VAL A 28 4.42 -5.92 13.06
N ARG A 29 4.39 -5.12 14.13
CA ARG A 29 5.28 -5.32 15.28
C ARG A 29 5.08 -6.70 15.90
N TRP A 30 3.83 -7.12 16.10
CA TRP A 30 3.52 -8.44 16.62
C TRP A 30 3.99 -9.56 15.67
N MET A 31 3.79 -9.40 14.36
CA MET A 31 4.27 -10.36 13.35
C MET A 31 5.79 -10.49 13.35
N SER A 32 6.54 -9.40 13.58
CA SER A 32 8.00 -9.44 13.71
C SER A 32 8.42 -10.36 14.85
N VAL A 33 7.80 -10.22 16.04
CA VAL A 33 8.09 -11.09 17.18
C VAL A 33 7.80 -12.56 16.85
N LYS A 34 6.70 -12.84 16.14
CA LYS A 34 6.39 -14.19 15.69
C LYS A 34 7.37 -14.74 14.66
N ALA A 35 7.93 -13.91 13.80
CA ALA A 35 8.99 -14.32 12.88
C ALA A 35 10.28 -14.66 13.65
N GLU A 36 10.68 -13.84 14.62
CA GLU A 36 11.85 -14.08 15.47
C GLU A 36 11.71 -15.36 16.31
N GLU A 37 10.53 -15.62 16.87
CA GLU A 37 10.22 -16.89 17.56
C GLU A 37 10.41 -18.13 16.65
N LEU A 38 10.29 -17.96 15.33
CA LEU A 38 10.51 -19.01 14.33
C LEU A 38 11.95 -19.05 13.80
N GLY A 39 12.86 -18.25 14.36
CA GLY A 39 14.27 -18.20 13.98
C GLY A 39 14.58 -17.26 12.81
N VAL A 40 13.64 -16.39 12.40
CA VAL A 40 13.91 -15.34 11.42
C VAL A 40 14.74 -14.24 12.07
N GLU A 41 15.88 -13.91 11.46
CA GLU A 41 16.67 -12.75 11.86
C GLU A 41 16.04 -11.46 11.30
N VAL A 42 15.65 -10.55 12.19
CA VAL A 42 15.06 -9.26 11.82
C VAL A 42 16.03 -8.14 12.16
N TYR A 43 16.41 -7.36 11.16
CA TYR A 43 17.36 -6.25 11.28
C TYR A 43 16.68 -4.89 11.11
N PRO A 44 15.98 -4.37 12.15
CA PRO A 44 15.37 -3.05 12.08
C PRO A 44 16.45 -1.96 12.03
N GLY A 45 16.16 -0.85 11.33
CA GLY A 45 17.07 0.29 11.24
C GLY A 45 18.10 0.21 10.11
N PHE A 46 18.14 -0.90 9.36
CA PHE A 46 19.01 -1.07 8.19
C PHE A 46 18.18 -1.01 6.91
N ALA A 47 18.46 -0.03 6.05
CA ALA A 47 17.81 0.09 4.76
C ALA A 47 18.63 -0.65 3.69
N ALA A 48 17.99 -1.55 2.95
CA ALA A 48 18.57 -2.05 1.71
C ALA A 48 18.64 -0.91 0.70
N SER A 49 19.83 -0.59 0.20
CA SER A 49 20.08 0.53 -0.72
C SER A 49 20.60 0.11 -2.09
N GLU A 50 21.07 -1.12 -2.22
CA GLU A 50 21.62 -1.64 -3.47
C GLU A 50 21.23 -3.11 -3.68
N ILE A 51 21.00 -3.50 -4.94
CA ILE A 51 20.84 -4.89 -5.35
C ILE A 51 22.22 -5.45 -5.72
N LEU A 52 22.58 -6.59 -5.15
CA LEU A 52 23.80 -7.31 -5.50
C LEU A 52 23.50 -8.33 -6.60
N TYR A 53 24.38 -8.41 -7.60
CA TYR A 53 24.32 -9.40 -8.68
C TYR A 53 25.56 -10.31 -8.63
N ASP A 54 25.41 -11.54 -9.11
CA ASP A 54 26.54 -12.44 -9.37
C ASP A 54 27.15 -12.24 -10.77
N GLU A 55 28.13 -13.06 -11.11
CA GLU A 55 28.82 -13.04 -12.41
C GLU A 55 27.88 -13.30 -13.60
N ASN A 56 26.74 -13.97 -13.37
CA ASN A 56 25.73 -14.29 -14.37
C ASN A 56 24.58 -13.27 -14.42
N GLN A 57 24.70 -12.14 -13.72
CA GLN A 57 23.65 -11.11 -13.60
C GLN A 57 22.37 -11.63 -12.93
N ILE A 58 22.50 -12.62 -12.04
CA ILE A 58 21.42 -13.12 -11.19
C ILE A 58 21.48 -12.35 -9.87
N VAL A 59 20.32 -11.94 -9.34
CA VAL A 59 20.26 -11.26 -8.03
C VAL A 59 20.75 -12.20 -6.94
N ALA A 60 21.76 -11.74 -6.19
CA ALA A 60 22.46 -12.52 -5.17
C ALA A 60 22.33 -11.92 -3.75
N GLY A 61 21.53 -10.87 -3.58
CA GLY A 61 21.31 -10.24 -2.28
C GLY A 61 21.06 -8.74 -2.36
N VAL A 62 21.25 -8.08 -1.21
CA VAL A 62 21.18 -6.63 -1.07
C VAL A 62 22.35 -6.11 -0.24
N ALA A 63 22.73 -4.85 -0.43
CA ALA A 63 23.62 -4.15 0.51
C ALA A 63 22.84 -3.08 1.28
N THR A 64 23.22 -2.87 2.55
CA THR A 64 22.67 -1.78 3.36
C THR A 64 23.31 -0.44 2.99
N ASN A 65 22.70 0.66 3.40
CA ASN A 65 23.29 1.98 3.17
C ASN A 65 24.61 2.17 3.95
N ASP A 66 25.54 2.90 3.33
CA ASP A 66 26.67 3.50 4.03
C ASP A 66 26.16 4.50 5.10
N VAL A 67 26.92 4.65 6.18
CA VAL A 67 26.67 5.67 7.22
C VAL A 67 27.86 6.59 7.38
N GLY A 68 27.64 7.79 7.95
CA GLY A 68 28.70 8.78 8.09
C GLY A 68 29.06 9.52 6.80
N ILE A 69 28.09 9.68 5.89
CA ILE A 69 28.23 10.53 4.69
C ILE A 69 27.70 11.94 5.01
N ALA A 70 28.44 12.98 4.63
CA ALA A 70 28.04 14.37 4.80
C ALA A 70 27.03 14.83 3.73
N LYS A 71 26.39 15.99 3.96
CA LYS A 71 25.36 16.53 3.05
C LYS A 71 25.91 16.81 1.65
N ASP A 72 27.20 17.09 1.52
CA ASP A 72 27.91 17.30 0.26
C ASP A 72 28.40 15.99 -0.40
N GLY A 73 28.13 14.83 0.22
CA GLY A 73 28.56 13.51 -0.27
C GLY A 73 29.96 13.07 0.20
N SER A 74 30.70 13.93 0.91
CA SER A 74 32.01 13.55 1.45
C SER A 74 31.90 12.55 2.61
N LYS A 75 32.90 11.66 2.75
CA LYS A 75 32.97 10.71 3.86
C LYS A 75 33.45 11.42 5.12
N ARG A 76 32.70 11.28 6.22
CA ARG A 76 33.10 11.79 7.55
C ARG A 76 34.09 10.82 8.21
N GLU A 77 34.71 11.27 9.30
CA GLU A 77 35.54 10.40 10.15
C GLU A 77 34.77 9.19 10.71
N THR A 78 33.44 9.33 10.89
CA THR A 78 32.55 8.25 11.32
C THR A 78 32.01 7.40 10.17
N PHE A 79 32.62 7.47 8.97
CA PHE A 79 32.17 6.69 7.82
C PHE A 79 32.28 5.20 8.09
N GLN A 80 31.22 4.46 7.77
CA GLN A 80 31.24 3.01 7.76
C GLN A 80 30.54 2.51 6.49
N PRO A 81 31.15 1.57 5.74
CA PRO A 81 30.51 0.98 4.59
C PRO A 81 29.30 0.15 5.01
N GLY A 82 28.32 0.05 4.12
CA GLY A 82 27.19 -0.85 4.26
C GLY A 82 27.60 -2.32 4.31
N VAL A 83 26.68 -3.16 4.79
CA VAL A 83 26.87 -4.62 4.89
C VAL A 83 26.19 -5.30 3.71
N GLU A 84 26.90 -6.21 3.06
CA GLU A 84 26.33 -7.11 2.06
C GLU A 84 25.59 -8.26 2.74
N LEU A 85 24.31 -8.43 2.39
CA LEU A 85 23.48 -9.56 2.78
C LEU A 85 23.23 -10.42 1.54
N ARG A 86 24.03 -11.48 1.41
CA ARG A 86 23.96 -12.40 0.27
C ARG A 86 23.02 -13.57 0.57
N GLY A 87 22.17 -13.88 -0.40
CA GLY A 87 21.18 -14.94 -0.28
C GLY A 87 20.92 -15.62 -1.63
N ARG A 88 20.53 -16.89 -1.60
CA ARG A 88 20.18 -17.65 -2.81
C ARG A 88 18.94 -17.12 -3.52
N ILE A 89 17.99 -16.57 -2.75
CA ILE A 89 16.75 -15.95 -3.25
C ILE A 89 16.49 -14.68 -2.44
N THR A 90 16.22 -13.58 -3.14
CA THR A 90 15.90 -12.27 -2.54
C THR A 90 14.43 -11.91 -2.81
N LEU A 91 13.64 -11.72 -1.76
CA LEU A 91 12.24 -11.27 -1.87
C LEU A 91 12.14 -9.78 -1.55
N LEU A 92 11.66 -8.98 -2.51
CA LEU A 92 11.51 -7.53 -2.35
C LEU A 92 10.08 -7.18 -1.91
N ALA A 93 9.98 -6.59 -0.72
CA ALA A 93 8.73 -6.27 -0.03
C ALA A 93 8.66 -4.82 0.49
N GLU A 94 9.36 -3.88 -0.17
CA GLU A 94 9.43 -2.45 0.21
C GLU A 94 8.05 -1.75 0.28
N GLY A 95 7.04 -2.33 -0.37
CA GLY A 95 5.68 -1.80 -0.43
C GLY A 95 5.50 -0.83 -1.60
N CYS A 96 4.46 0.00 -1.52
CA CYS A 96 4.10 0.89 -2.62
C CYS A 96 5.29 1.78 -3.04
N ARG A 97 5.67 1.66 -4.31
CA ARG A 97 6.74 2.45 -4.96
C ARG A 97 8.10 2.27 -4.26
N GLY A 98 8.46 1.02 -3.97
CA GLY A 98 9.77 0.63 -3.45
C GLY A 98 10.92 0.98 -4.40
N SER A 99 11.97 1.59 -3.90
CA SER A 99 13.11 2.07 -4.70
C SER A 99 13.82 0.94 -5.45
N LEU A 100 14.15 -0.15 -4.76
CA LEU A 100 14.85 -1.28 -5.36
C LEU A 100 13.92 -2.12 -6.23
N SER A 101 12.66 -2.25 -5.82
CA SER A 101 11.61 -2.93 -6.57
C SER A 101 11.40 -2.25 -7.94
N GLU A 102 11.32 -0.93 -7.99
CA GLU A 102 11.17 -0.19 -9.27
C GLU A 102 12.41 -0.32 -10.17
N ASN A 103 13.62 -0.33 -9.58
CA ASN A 103 14.85 -0.62 -10.33
C ASN A 103 14.81 -2.01 -10.95
N ILE A 104 14.43 -3.04 -10.18
CA ILE A 104 14.31 -4.42 -10.66
C ILE A 104 13.24 -4.55 -11.74
N ILE A 105 12.06 -3.94 -11.53
CA ILE A 105 10.99 -3.95 -12.53
C ILE A 105 11.48 -3.37 -13.86
N THR A 106 12.20 -2.25 -13.81
CA THR A 106 12.70 -1.58 -15.00
C THR A 106 13.81 -2.39 -15.69
N ASN A 107 14.82 -2.81 -14.93
CA ASN A 107 16.00 -3.48 -15.47
C ASN A 107 15.65 -4.85 -16.06
N HIS A 108 14.72 -5.59 -15.44
CA HIS A 108 14.28 -6.90 -15.92
C HIS A 108 13.03 -6.85 -16.81
N LYS A 109 12.52 -5.65 -17.15
CA LYS A 109 11.33 -5.47 -18.01
C LYS A 109 10.13 -6.30 -17.53
N LEU A 110 9.90 -6.24 -16.22
CA LEU A 110 8.89 -7.06 -15.55
C LEU A 110 7.46 -6.67 -15.92
N ARG A 111 7.23 -5.42 -16.33
CA ARG A 111 5.92 -4.98 -16.82
C ARG A 111 5.62 -5.61 -18.18
N GLU A 112 6.57 -5.58 -19.09
CA GLU A 112 6.43 -6.14 -20.43
C GLU A 112 6.22 -7.65 -20.38
N SER A 113 7.03 -8.37 -19.60
CA SER A 113 6.89 -9.82 -19.45
C SER A 113 5.58 -10.22 -18.76
N GLY A 114 5.05 -9.39 -17.86
CA GLY A 114 3.75 -9.57 -17.24
C GLY A 114 2.56 -9.07 -18.06
N GLN A 115 2.79 -8.35 -19.16
CA GLN A 115 1.79 -7.54 -19.88
C GLN A 115 1.09 -6.49 -19.00
N GLY A 116 1.78 -6.03 -17.96
CA GLY A 116 1.31 -5.01 -17.04
C GLY A 116 1.48 -3.61 -17.62
N GLN A 117 0.48 -2.76 -17.40
CA GLN A 117 0.55 -1.33 -17.67
C GLN A 117 1.35 -0.59 -16.59
N HIS A 118 1.56 0.71 -16.80
CA HIS A 118 2.17 1.56 -15.78
C HIS A 118 1.28 1.57 -14.52
N GLN A 119 1.92 1.53 -13.36
CA GLN A 119 1.22 1.64 -12.08
C GLN A 119 0.75 3.08 -11.88
N THR A 120 -0.49 3.24 -11.40
CA THR A 120 -1.01 4.53 -10.93
C THR A 120 -1.04 4.53 -9.41
N TYR A 121 -1.10 5.72 -8.81
CA TYR A 121 -0.90 5.88 -7.38
C TYR A 121 -1.81 6.96 -6.81
N ALA A 122 -2.10 6.84 -5.51
CA ALA A 122 -2.65 7.91 -4.69
C ALA A 122 -1.77 8.20 -3.49
N LEU A 123 -1.95 9.38 -2.91
CA LEU A 123 -1.40 9.75 -1.61
C LEU A 123 -2.52 9.64 -0.57
N GLY A 124 -2.30 8.80 0.44
CA GLY A 124 -3.13 8.75 1.64
C GLY A 124 -2.48 9.57 2.75
N ILE A 125 -3.23 10.49 3.32
CA ILE A 125 -2.88 11.23 4.54
C ILE A 125 -3.77 10.72 5.67
N LYS A 126 -3.18 10.47 6.84
CA LYS A 126 -3.87 9.92 8.00
C LYS A 126 -3.46 10.67 9.26
N GLU A 127 -4.44 10.91 10.12
CA GLU A 127 -4.24 11.22 11.53
C GLU A 127 -4.88 10.13 12.41
N VAL A 128 -4.32 9.93 13.60
CA VAL A 128 -4.99 9.22 14.70
C VAL A 128 -5.35 10.25 15.75
N TRP A 129 -6.62 10.33 16.09
CA TRP A 129 -7.16 11.23 17.10
C TRP A 129 -7.57 10.46 18.33
N GLU A 130 -7.41 11.04 19.51
CA GLU A 130 -8.21 10.72 20.67
C GLU A 130 -9.45 11.62 20.68
N ILE A 131 -10.64 11.04 20.77
CA ILE A 131 -11.92 11.78 20.79
C ILE A 131 -12.68 11.59 22.10
N GLU A 132 -13.66 12.44 22.34
CA GLU A 132 -14.54 12.32 23.51
C GLU A 132 -15.27 10.97 23.51
N GLU A 133 -15.36 10.35 24.69
CA GLU A 133 -15.92 9.00 24.88
C GLU A 133 -17.35 8.86 24.34
N GLY A 134 -18.22 9.84 24.60
CA GLY A 134 -19.61 9.83 24.13
C GLY A 134 -19.78 9.92 22.60
N LYS A 135 -18.73 10.32 21.87
CA LYS A 135 -18.72 10.38 20.40
C LYS A 135 -18.12 9.12 19.77
N HIS A 136 -17.48 8.26 20.57
CA HIS A 136 -16.77 7.08 20.11
C HIS A 136 -17.70 5.88 19.87
N LYS A 137 -17.55 5.21 18.73
CA LYS A 137 -18.34 4.04 18.33
C LYS A 137 -17.41 2.93 17.82
N PRO A 138 -16.78 2.14 18.72
CA PRO A 138 -15.78 1.13 18.35
C PRO A 138 -16.23 0.22 17.20
N GLY A 139 -15.33 -0.04 16.24
CA GLY A 139 -15.61 -0.88 15.06
C GLY A 139 -16.44 -0.19 13.98
N SER A 140 -16.92 1.04 14.18
CA SER A 140 -17.59 1.81 13.14
C SER A 140 -16.61 2.21 12.03
N VAL A 141 -17.05 2.04 10.79
CA VAL A 141 -16.29 2.32 9.56
C VAL A 141 -17.12 3.23 8.67
N VAL A 142 -16.57 4.39 8.32
CA VAL A 142 -17.20 5.36 7.42
C VAL A 142 -16.25 5.70 6.29
N HIS A 143 -16.77 5.67 5.07
CA HIS A 143 -16.11 6.19 3.88
C HIS A 143 -16.91 7.34 3.31
N THR A 144 -16.23 8.36 2.81
CA THR A 144 -16.90 9.46 2.10
C THR A 144 -16.21 9.78 0.78
N VAL A 145 -17.00 10.35 -0.12
CA VAL A 145 -16.59 10.83 -1.45
C VAL A 145 -17.25 12.18 -1.70
N GLY A 146 -16.73 12.95 -2.64
CA GLY A 146 -17.19 14.31 -2.95
C GLY A 146 -16.34 15.35 -2.23
N TRP A 147 -16.99 16.34 -1.61
CA TRP A 147 -16.30 17.47 -0.97
C TRP A 147 -15.26 16.98 0.06
N PRO A 148 -14.04 17.55 0.08
CA PRO A 148 -13.64 18.82 -0.56
C PRO A 148 -13.06 18.70 -1.97
N LEU A 149 -12.93 17.47 -2.49
CA LEU A 149 -12.43 17.24 -3.84
C LEU A 149 -13.47 17.66 -4.89
N ASP A 150 -12.97 18.11 -6.05
CA ASP A 150 -13.82 18.37 -7.22
C ASP A 150 -14.24 17.06 -7.92
N MET A 151 -15.17 17.16 -8.87
CA MET A 151 -15.70 15.99 -9.59
C MET A 151 -14.72 15.38 -10.60
N LYS A 152 -13.53 15.97 -10.77
CA LYS A 152 -12.48 15.55 -11.71
C LYS A 152 -11.29 14.89 -10.99
N THR A 153 -11.21 15.05 -9.67
CA THR A 153 -10.13 14.54 -8.84
C THR A 153 -10.62 13.28 -8.13
N TYR A 154 -10.01 12.14 -8.44
CA TYR A 154 -10.32 10.90 -7.74
C TYR A 154 -9.77 10.94 -6.32
N GLY A 155 -10.60 10.54 -5.37
CA GLY A 155 -10.23 10.45 -3.98
C GLY A 155 -11.44 10.27 -3.07
N GLY A 156 -11.16 10.14 -1.78
CA GLY A 156 -12.17 9.90 -0.77
C GLY A 156 -11.55 9.83 0.62
N SER A 157 -12.39 9.87 1.64
CA SER A 157 -11.95 9.80 3.03
C SER A 157 -12.35 8.51 3.69
N PHE A 158 -11.65 8.20 4.77
CA PHE A 158 -11.98 7.10 5.67
C PHE A 158 -11.97 7.61 7.12
N LEU A 159 -12.87 7.05 7.93
CA LEU A 159 -12.93 7.24 9.37
C LEU A 159 -13.22 5.90 10.03
N TYR A 160 -12.29 5.42 10.86
CA TYR A 160 -12.43 4.15 11.55
C TYR A 160 -12.25 4.35 13.05
N HIS A 161 -13.25 3.92 13.82
CA HIS A 161 -13.19 3.92 15.27
C HIS A 161 -12.43 2.67 15.74
N LEU A 162 -11.26 2.90 16.34
CA LEU A 162 -10.37 1.91 16.92
C LEU A 162 -10.79 1.63 18.39
N ASP A 163 -9.92 0.98 19.15
CA ASP A 163 -10.05 0.89 20.61
C ASP A 163 -9.58 2.18 21.29
N ASP A 164 -9.78 2.28 22.61
CA ASP A 164 -9.24 3.36 23.46
C ASP A 164 -9.61 4.79 23.01
N ARG A 165 -10.85 4.95 22.51
CA ARG A 165 -11.36 6.24 22.00
C ARG A 165 -10.56 6.81 20.83
N GLN A 166 -9.80 5.96 20.13
CA GLN A 166 -9.01 6.39 18.99
C GLN A 166 -9.84 6.40 17.70
N LEU A 167 -9.67 7.45 16.91
CA LEU A 167 -10.26 7.58 15.58
C LEU A 167 -9.14 7.70 14.56
N ALA A 168 -9.03 6.72 13.67
CA ALA A 168 -8.20 6.82 12.47
C ALA A 168 -8.98 7.54 11.38
N ILE A 169 -8.54 8.74 11.00
CA ILE A 169 -9.19 9.57 9.97
C ILE A 169 -8.17 9.93 8.88
N GLY A 170 -8.59 9.89 7.63
CA GLY A 170 -7.69 10.23 6.53
C GLY A 170 -8.40 10.57 5.22
N LEU A 171 -7.62 11.14 4.30
CA LEU A 171 -8.02 11.48 2.94
C LEU A 171 -7.03 10.87 1.95
N VAL A 172 -7.57 10.26 0.91
CA VAL A 172 -6.82 9.71 -0.22
C VAL A 172 -7.08 10.59 -1.44
N VAL A 173 -6.01 10.98 -2.14
CA VAL A 173 -6.07 11.77 -3.38
C VAL A 173 -5.20 11.11 -4.44
N ALA A 174 -5.77 10.80 -5.60
CA ALA A 174 -5.05 10.21 -6.72
C ALA A 174 -3.99 11.17 -7.28
N LEU A 175 -2.77 10.66 -7.48
CA LEU A 175 -1.63 11.44 -7.98
C LEU A 175 -1.70 11.77 -9.48
N ASN A 176 -2.80 11.43 -10.15
CA ASN A 176 -3.10 11.89 -11.51
C ASN A 176 -4.04 13.12 -11.52
N TYR A 177 -4.17 13.84 -10.40
CA TYR A 177 -4.86 15.13 -10.35
C TYR A 177 -4.21 16.15 -11.31
N ARG A 178 -5.01 17.03 -11.92
CA ARG A 178 -4.53 17.97 -12.95
C ARG A 178 -4.18 19.36 -12.42
N ASN A 179 -4.78 19.77 -11.29
CA ASN A 179 -4.57 21.11 -10.75
C ASN A 179 -3.22 21.18 -10.01
N PRO A 180 -2.23 21.94 -10.49
CA PRO A 180 -0.92 22.03 -9.84
C PRO A 180 -0.95 22.75 -8.49
N PHE A 181 -2.02 23.50 -8.20
CA PHE A 181 -2.22 24.16 -6.90
C PHE A 181 -2.93 23.29 -5.86
N LEU A 182 -3.35 22.07 -6.24
CA LEU A 182 -4.01 21.17 -5.30
C LEU A 182 -2.97 20.65 -4.29
N SER A 183 -3.28 20.86 -3.01
CA SER A 183 -2.52 20.33 -1.88
C SER A 183 -3.36 19.27 -1.17
N PRO A 184 -3.00 17.97 -1.29
CA PRO A 184 -3.75 16.91 -0.61
C PRO A 184 -3.85 17.11 0.90
N TYR A 185 -2.82 17.72 1.51
CA TYR A 185 -2.82 18.09 2.92
C TYR A 185 -3.87 19.15 3.24
N ASP A 186 -3.94 20.24 2.46
CA ASP A 186 -4.93 21.29 2.70
C ASP A 186 -6.35 20.79 2.44
N GLU A 187 -6.55 19.93 1.45
CA GLU A 187 -7.83 19.25 1.23
C GLU A 187 -8.19 18.36 2.43
N PHE A 188 -7.23 17.66 3.03
CA PHE A 188 -7.48 16.88 4.25
C PHE A 188 -7.85 17.78 5.44
N GLN A 189 -7.20 18.93 5.62
CA GLN A 189 -7.56 19.88 6.66
C GLN A 189 -8.96 20.48 6.43
N LYS A 190 -9.31 20.82 5.18
CA LYS A 190 -10.67 21.25 4.81
C LYS A 190 -11.71 20.17 5.10
N PHE A 191 -11.44 18.92 4.73
CA PHE A 191 -12.33 17.79 4.98
C PHE A 191 -12.72 17.69 6.47
N LYS A 192 -11.75 17.83 7.38
CA LYS A 192 -12.02 17.82 8.84
C LYS A 192 -12.93 18.96 9.31
N GLN A 193 -13.03 20.05 8.56
CA GLN A 193 -13.94 21.17 8.86
C GLN A 193 -15.39 20.93 8.40
N HIS A 194 -15.67 19.85 7.64
CA HIS A 194 -17.04 19.54 7.23
C HIS A 194 -17.94 19.35 8.49
N PRO A 195 -19.18 19.88 8.52
CA PRO A 195 -20.03 19.83 9.73
C PRO A 195 -20.26 18.43 10.30
N ALA A 196 -20.35 17.42 9.44
CA ALA A 196 -20.52 16.02 9.86
C ALA A 196 -19.25 15.38 10.47
N ILE A 197 -18.09 16.02 10.30
CA ILE A 197 -16.78 15.51 10.77
C ILE A 197 -16.27 16.38 11.92
N ARG A 198 -16.35 17.70 11.81
CA ARG A 198 -15.85 18.64 12.80
C ARG A 198 -16.39 18.37 14.20
N THR A 199 -17.69 18.08 14.31
CA THR A 199 -18.35 17.78 15.59
C THR A 199 -17.81 16.52 16.26
N LEU A 200 -17.32 15.55 15.48
CA LEU A 200 -16.68 14.34 15.98
C LEU A 200 -15.29 14.63 16.57
N LEU A 201 -14.56 15.60 16.00
CA LEU A 201 -13.19 15.94 16.37
C LEU A 201 -13.09 17.07 17.41
N GLU A 202 -14.17 17.82 17.61
CA GLU A 202 -14.22 18.93 18.57
C GLU A 202 -13.94 18.44 19.99
N GLY A 203 -12.98 19.08 20.66
CA GLY A 203 -12.45 18.66 21.96
C GLY A 203 -11.41 17.53 21.91
N GLY A 204 -11.20 16.91 20.74
CA GLY A 204 -10.24 15.83 20.55
C GLY A 204 -8.79 16.32 20.38
N THR A 205 -7.85 15.38 20.48
CA THR A 205 -6.41 15.64 20.33
C THR A 205 -5.81 14.74 19.24
N VAL A 206 -4.97 15.31 18.38
CA VAL A 206 -4.18 14.53 17.41
C VAL A 206 -3.05 13.81 18.14
N LEU A 207 -3.02 12.48 18.04
CA LEU A 207 -1.96 11.66 18.61
C LEU A 207 -0.84 11.38 17.60
N GLN A 208 -1.21 11.16 16.33
CA GLN A 208 -0.28 10.77 15.28
C GLN A 208 -0.69 11.36 13.94
N TYR A 209 0.30 11.64 13.10
CA TYR A 209 0.13 12.06 11.71
C TYR A 209 1.06 11.23 10.82
N GLY A 210 0.61 10.88 9.62
CA GLY A 210 1.46 10.24 8.63
C GLY A 210 0.85 10.31 7.23
N ALA A 211 1.68 10.08 6.22
CA ALA A 211 1.26 9.97 4.84
C ALA A 211 2.00 8.83 4.15
N ARG A 212 1.33 8.13 3.24
CA ARG A 212 1.94 7.08 2.42
C ARG A 212 1.25 7.02 1.07
N THR A 213 2.02 6.71 0.04
CA THR A 213 1.46 6.39 -1.27
C THR A 213 0.85 4.98 -1.27
N LEU A 214 -0.15 4.78 -2.10
CA LEU A 214 -0.78 3.49 -2.35
C LEU A 214 -0.95 3.27 -3.85
N ASN A 215 -0.96 2.00 -4.28
CA ASN A 215 -1.20 1.62 -5.67
C ASN A 215 -2.68 1.81 -6.02
N GLU A 216 -2.96 2.27 -7.24
CA GLU A 216 -4.32 2.43 -7.78
C GLU A 216 -4.51 1.82 -9.18
N GLY A 217 -3.45 1.32 -9.82
CA GLY A 217 -3.53 0.73 -11.15
C GLY A 217 -4.23 -0.62 -11.19
N GLY A 218 -4.32 -1.28 -10.03
CA GLY A 218 -5.06 -2.53 -9.87
C GLY A 218 -4.53 -3.65 -10.75
N PHE A 219 -5.44 -4.49 -11.24
CA PHE A 219 -5.12 -5.69 -12.00
C PHE A 219 -4.29 -5.41 -13.26
N GLN A 220 -4.58 -4.31 -13.96
CA GLN A 220 -3.96 -3.93 -15.22
C GLN A 220 -2.46 -3.62 -15.06
N SER A 221 -2.03 -3.21 -13.88
CA SER A 221 -0.66 -2.78 -13.61
C SER A 221 0.20 -3.84 -12.93
N ILE A 222 -0.29 -5.07 -12.78
CA ILE A 222 0.47 -6.17 -12.17
C ILE A 222 1.62 -6.57 -13.11
N PRO A 223 2.90 -6.43 -12.70
CA PRO A 223 4.03 -6.95 -13.47
C PRO A 223 4.18 -8.46 -13.26
N ASN A 224 5.03 -9.11 -14.07
CA ASN A 224 5.57 -10.41 -13.67
C ASN A 224 6.41 -10.19 -12.41
N PRO A 225 6.07 -10.80 -11.25
CA PRO A 225 6.77 -10.51 -10.03
C PRO A 225 8.09 -11.29 -9.88
N VAL A 226 8.37 -12.26 -10.76
CA VAL A 226 9.54 -13.14 -10.66
C VAL A 226 10.69 -12.60 -11.52
N PHE A 227 11.90 -12.66 -11.00
CA PHE A 227 13.14 -12.31 -11.70
C PHE A 227 14.26 -13.28 -11.32
N PRO A 228 15.36 -13.37 -12.10
CA PRO A 228 16.48 -14.26 -11.75
C PRO A 228 17.03 -13.94 -10.35
N GLY A 229 16.94 -14.91 -9.44
CA GLY A 229 17.42 -14.78 -8.06
C GLY A 229 16.39 -14.21 -7.07
N GLY A 230 15.12 -14.01 -7.46
CA GLY A 230 14.15 -13.44 -6.53
C GLY A 230 12.73 -13.23 -7.03
N ALA A 231 11.95 -12.53 -6.20
CA ALA A 231 10.61 -12.09 -6.57
C ALA A 231 10.18 -10.82 -5.80
N ILE A 232 9.20 -10.11 -6.34
CA ILE A 232 8.56 -8.94 -5.75
C ILE A 232 7.22 -9.35 -5.14
N ILE A 233 6.94 -8.91 -3.90
CA ILE A 233 5.72 -9.28 -3.17
C ILE A 233 4.95 -8.04 -2.68
N GLY A 234 3.68 -8.26 -2.34
CA GLY A 234 2.81 -7.23 -1.76
C GLY A 234 2.61 -6.00 -2.64
N CYS A 235 2.54 -4.82 -2.00
CA CYS A 235 2.30 -3.56 -2.70
C CYS A 235 3.47 -3.09 -3.58
N SER A 236 4.67 -3.69 -3.44
CA SER A 236 5.74 -3.50 -4.43
C SER A 236 5.34 -4.01 -5.80
N ALA A 237 4.65 -5.16 -5.86
CA ALA A 237 4.08 -5.72 -7.09
C ALA A 237 2.67 -5.17 -7.40
N GLY A 238 2.05 -4.45 -6.47
CA GLY A 238 0.81 -3.70 -6.69
C GLY A 238 -0.48 -4.46 -6.46
N PHE A 239 -0.50 -5.45 -5.57
CA PHE A 239 -1.69 -6.29 -5.30
C PHE A 239 -2.79 -5.61 -4.45
N LEU A 240 -3.02 -4.31 -4.61
CA LEU A 240 -4.03 -3.57 -3.85
C LEU A 240 -5.40 -3.68 -4.52
N ASN A 241 -6.43 -4.05 -3.75
CA ASN A 241 -7.83 -3.92 -4.17
C ASN A 241 -8.28 -2.46 -3.95
N VAL A 242 -8.31 -1.69 -5.05
CA VAL A 242 -8.56 -0.25 -5.05
C VAL A 242 -9.93 0.11 -4.48
N PRO A 243 -11.05 -0.45 -4.98
CA PRO A 243 -12.36 -0.10 -4.45
C PRO A 243 -12.44 -0.38 -2.96
N LYS A 244 -12.01 -1.56 -2.49
CA LYS A 244 -12.10 -1.90 -1.07
C LYS A 244 -11.15 -1.09 -0.19
N ILE A 245 -10.16 -0.40 -0.77
CA ILE A 245 -9.04 0.24 -0.07
C ILE A 245 -8.31 -0.79 0.82
N LYS A 246 -8.12 -2.01 0.30
CA LYS A 246 -7.52 -3.13 1.02
C LYS A 246 -6.39 -3.75 0.20
N GLY A 247 -5.18 -3.74 0.77
CA GLY A 247 -4.00 -4.41 0.20
C GLY A 247 -3.26 -5.31 1.18
N SER A 248 -3.58 -5.26 2.48
CA SER A 248 -2.85 -6.04 3.48
C SER A 248 -3.07 -7.54 3.33
N HIS A 249 -4.31 -7.98 3.09
CA HIS A 249 -4.66 -9.40 2.98
C HIS A 249 -4.05 -10.04 1.72
N THR A 250 -4.11 -9.34 0.59
CA THR A 250 -3.47 -9.76 -0.66
C THR A 250 -1.94 -9.72 -0.54
N ALA A 251 -1.37 -8.72 0.14
CA ALA A 251 0.07 -8.67 0.39
C ALA A 251 0.55 -9.84 1.25
N MET A 252 -0.15 -10.14 2.35
CA MET A 252 0.16 -11.30 3.19
C MET A 252 0.08 -12.61 2.38
N LYS A 253 -1.01 -12.82 1.62
CA LYS A 253 -1.14 -14.04 0.82
C LYS A 253 -0.09 -14.14 -0.29
N SER A 254 0.30 -13.02 -0.93
CA SER A 254 1.40 -13.02 -1.90
C SER A 254 2.73 -13.43 -1.27
N GLY A 255 3.02 -12.98 -0.04
CA GLY A 255 4.19 -13.41 0.73
C GLY A 255 4.16 -14.91 1.05
N MET A 256 3.00 -15.45 1.43
CA MET A 256 2.84 -16.89 1.66
C MET A 256 3.11 -17.71 0.39
N LEU A 257 2.55 -17.31 -0.75
CA LEU A 257 2.77 -18.00 -2.04
C LEU A 257 4.23 -17.91 -2.50
N ALA A 258 4.87 -16.75 -2.30
CA ALA A 258 6.29 -16.57 -2.61
C ALA A 258 7.18 -17.42 -1.70
N ALA A 259 6.84 -17.56 -0.41
CA ALA A 259 7.56 -18.42 0.52
C ALA A 259 7.43 -19.91 0.14
N GLU A 260 6.23 -20.37 -0.23
CA GLU A 260 6.01 -21.73 -0.72
C GLU A 260 6.84 -22.02 -1.99
N ALA A 261 6.86 -21.10 -2.94
CA ALA A 261 7.67 -21.24 -4.16
C ALA A 261 9.18 -21.19 -3.87
N THR A 262 9.61 -20.30 -2.98
CA THR A 262 11.00 -20.17 -2.53
C THR A 262 11.47 -21.47 -1.88
N PHE A 263 10.67 -22.05 -0.99
CA PHE A 263 11.02 -23.30 -0.32
C PHE A 263 11.22 -24.44 -1.33
N LYS A 264 10.29 -24.61 -2.28
CA LYS A 264 10.41 -25.61 -3.36
C LYS A 264 11.62 -25.35 -4.25
N ALA A 265 11.93 -24.10 -4.55
CA ALA A 265 13.11 -23.76 -5.34
C ALA A 265 14.40 -24.13 -4.60
N LEU A 266 14.49 -23.88 -3.29
CA LEU A 266 15.69 -24.15 -2.50
C LEU A 266 15.90 -25.62 -2.13
N VAL A 267 14.81 -26.38 -1.96
CA VAL A 267 14.85 -27.77 -1.46
C VAL A 267 14.69 -28.79 -2.59
N GLU A 268 13.80 -28.52 -3.55
CA GLU A 268 13.46 -29.44 -4.65
C GLU A 268 14.10 -29.03 -5.98
N GLY A 269 14.76 -27.87 -6.05
CA GLY A 269 15.31 -27.32 -7.30
C GLY A 269 14.25 -26.82 -8.28
N SER A 270 13.04 -26.53 -7.80
CA SER A 270 11.95 -25.98 -8.62
C SER A 270 12.21 -24.54 -9.10
N SER A 271 11.44 -24.07 -10.09
CA SER A 271 11.50 -22.67 -10.53
C SER A 271 10.72 -21.74 -9.59
N MET A 272 11.23 -20.51 -9.41
CA MET A 272 10.49 -19.42 -8.79
C MET A 272 9.25 -18.99 -9.60
N ASP A 273 9.14 -19.39 -10.88
CA ASP A 273 7.94 -19.15 -11.70
C ASP A 273 6.67 -19.77 -11.10
N LEU A 274 6.82 -20.81 -10.26
CA LEU A 274 5.73 -21.37 -9.48
C LEU A 274 4.99 -20.30 -8.65
N TYR A 275 5.69 -19.27 -8.18
CA TYR A 275 5.04 -18.15 -7.49
C TYR A 275 4.04 -17.45 -8.41
N TRP A 276 4.44 -17.12 -9.65
CA TRP A 276 3.58 -16.44 -10.60
C TRP A 276 2.37 -17.29 -11.02
N GLU A 277 2.59 -18.58 -11.25
CA GLU A 277 1.52 -19.52 -11.54
C GLU A 277 0.52 -19.65 -10.39
N ASN A 278 1.02 -19.83 -9.16
CA ASN A 278 0.18 -19.99 -7.98
C ASN A 278 -0.56 -18.69 -7.66
N LEU A 279 0.06 -17.54 -7.89
CA LEU A 279 -0.60 -16.25 -7.74
C LEU A 279 -1.82 -16.14 -8.67
N LYS A 280 -1.66 -16.48 -9.96
CA LYS A 280 -2.75 -16.49 -10.95
C LYS A 280 -3.88 -17.47 -10.63
N LYS A 281 -3.56 -18.58 -9.95
CA LYS A 281 -4.53 -19.59 -9.49
C LYS A 281 -5.15 -19.23 -8.14
N SER A 282 -4.66 -18.21 -7.46
CA SER A 282 -5.12 -17.82 -6.13
C SER A 282 -6.31 -16.86 -6.19
N TRP A 283 -7.02 -16.76 -5.06
CA TRP A 283 -8.11 -15.80 -4.90
C TRP A 283 -7.67 -14.33 -5.04
N ILE A 284 -6.37 -14.02 -4.92
CA ILE A 284 -5.85 -12.65 -5.19
C ILE A 284 -6.18 -12.27 -6.63
N TRP A 285 -5.94 -13.18 -7.58
CA TRP A 285 -6.12 -12.91 -9.00
C TRP A 285 -7.60 -12.66 -9.32
N ASP A 286 -8.49 -13.53 -8.82
CA ASP A 286 -9.94 -13.39 -8.98
C ASP A 286 -10.45 -12.10 -8.35
N GLU A 287 -9.99 -11.77 -7.14
CA GLU A 287 -10.41 -10.57 -6.42
C GLU A 287 -10.02 -9.29 -7.18
N LEU A 288 -8.76 -9.19 -7.64
CA LEU A 288 -8.28 -8.03 -8.36
C LEU A 288 -8.91 -7.93 -9.75
N TYR A 289 -9.11 -9.07 -10.43
CA TYR A 289 -9.75 -9.11 -11.75
C TYR A 289 -11.19 -8.61 -11.69
N ARG A 290 -11.98 -9.01 -10.67
CA ARG A 290 -13.36 -8.52 -10.50
C ARG A 290 -13.43 -7.01 -10.28
N ALA A 291 -12.43 -6.44 -9.60
CA ALA A 291 -12.38 -5.01 -9.29
C ALA A 291 -11.72 -4.14 -10.39
N ARG A 292 -11.29 -4.74 -11.50
CA ARG A 292 -10.34 -4.11 -12.45
C ARG A 292 -10.85 -2.82 -13.10
N ASN A 293 -12.16 -2.69 -13.39
CA ASN A 293 -12.65 -1.51 -14.11
C ASN A 293 -13.07 -0.37 -13.18
N TYR A 294 -13.14 -0.62 -11.87
CA TYR A 294 -13.60 0.36 -10.89
C TYR A 294 -12.82 1.66 -10.99
N ARG A 295 -11.48 1.61 -10.87
CA ARG A 295 -10.63 2.81 -10.87
C ARG A 295 -10.52 3.49 -12.24
N PRO A 296 -10.34 2.76 -13.37
CA PRO A 296 -10.36 3.36 -14.71
C PRO A 296 -11.65 4.11 -15.06
N ALA A 297 -12.81 3.66 -14.56
CA ALA A 297 -14.08 4.33 -14.86
C ALA A 297 -14.14 5.79 -14.38
N PHE A 298 -13.37 6.14 -13.34
CA PHE A 298 -13.27 7.52 -12.85
C PHE A 298 -12.41 8.42 -13.73
N GLU A 299 -11.72 7.91 -14.75
CA GLU A 299 -11.09 8.76 -15.78
C GLU A 299 -12.13 9.54 -16.61
N TYR A 300 -13.35 9.00 -16.72
CA TYR A 300 -14.49 9.68 -17.34
C TYR A 300 -15.22 10.63 -16.37
N GLY A 301 -14.70 10.79 -15.15
CA GLY A 301 -15.25 11.63 -14.10
C GLY A 301 -16.05 10.88 -13.04
N PHE A 302 -16.46 11.60 -12.00
CA PHE A 302 -17.11 11.02 -10.83
C PHE A 302 -18.42 10.28 -11.13
N ILE A 303 -19.31 10.85 -11.96
CA ILE A 303 -20.64 10.27 -12.22
C ILE A 303 -20.54 8.93 -12.98
N PRO A 304 -19.81 8.82 -14.12
CA PRO A 304 -19.60 7.54 -14.77
C PRO A 304 -18.92 6.51 -13.88
N GLY A 305 -17.91 6.92 -13.11
CA GLY A 305 -17.23 6.05 -12.14
C GLY A 305 -18.19 5.46 -11.12
N MET A 306 -19.03 6.30 -10.50
CA MET A 306 -20.03 5.85 -9.53
C MET A 306 -21.11 4.95 -10.16
N ALA A 307 -21.53 5.23 -11.39
CA ALA A 307 -22.51 4.40 -12.09
C ALA A 307 -21.97 2.99 -12.36
N LEU A 308 -20.73 2.87 -12.86
CA LEU A 308 -20.11 1.55 -13.06
C LEU A 308 -19.89 0.82 -11.73
N SER A 309 -19.43 1.55 -10.71
CA SER A 309 -19.22 1.03 -9.35
C SER A 309 -20.49 0.40 -8.74
N ALA A 310 -21.67 0.91 -9.11
CA ALA A 310 -22.95 0.37 -8.65
C ALA A 310 -23.33 -0.95 -9.34
N VAL A 311 -22.82 -1.18 -10.57
CA VAL A 311 -23.12 -2.37 -11.39
C VAL A 311 -22.12 -3.50 -11.14
N GLU A 312 -20.85 -3.19 -10.87
CA GLU A 312 -19.76 -4.18 -10.62
C GLU A 312 -19.81 -4.85 -9.23
N ARG A 313 -21.01 -5.15 -8.70
CA ARG A 313 -21.16 -5.87 -7.42
C ARG A 313 -20.64 -7.31 -7.45
#